data_AF-A0A353LW68-F1
#
_entry.id   AF-A0A353LW68-F1
#
_cell.length_a   1.000
_cell.length_b   1.000
_cell.length_c   1.000
_cell.angle_alpha   90.00
_cell.angle_beta   90.00
_cell.angle_gamma   90.00
#
_symmetry.space_group_name_H-M   'P 1'
#
loop_
_entity.id
_entity.type
_entity.pdbx_description
1 polymer ?
#
loop_
_entity_poly.entity_id
_entity_poly.type
_entity_poly.pdbx_seq_one_letter_code
_entity_poly.pdbx_strand_id
1 'polypeptide(L)'
;MILVQSGVVAGIEGFLIDVEVDVRPGLPGFEIVGLPSKTVRESRERVRSALRNAGFKFPAQKVIVNLAPAHYPKDGALFDVPIALGVLAHQGVVPERVFQDVIIAGELSLSGKIKRISGVLSLAQLAADCGFQIILPLE
;
A
#
# COMPACT_ATOMS: atom_id res chain seq x y z
N MET A 1 -5.48 -11.33 -7.75
CA MET A 1 -5.28 -10.66 -6.45
C MET A 1 -3.85 -10.84 -5.97
N ILE A 2 -3.17 -9.74 -5.64
CA ILE A 2 -1.90 -9.69 -4.92
C ILE A 2 -2.19 -9.24 -3.49
N LEU A 3 -1.57 -9.90 -2.50
CA LEU A 3 -1.61 -9.48 -1.10
C LEU A 3 -0.28 -8.83 -0.72
N VAL A 4 -0.32 -7.67 -0.08
CA VAL A 4 0.84 -6.98 0.49
C VAL A 4 0.52 -6.64 1.95
N GLN A 5 1.29 -7.14 2.91
CA GLN A 5 1.12 -6.73 4.30
C GLN A 5 1.65 -5.30 4.52
N SER A 6 0.89 -4.52 5.26
CA SER A 6 1.20 -3.17 5.69
C SER A 6 0.79 -3.01 7.15
N GLY A 7 0.82 -1.78 7.67
CA GLY A 7 0.34 -1.51 9.00
C GLY A 7 -0.14 -0.08 9.17
N VAL A 8 -0.94 0.11 10.20
CA VAL A 8 -1.37 1.42 10.69
C VAL A 8 -0.96 1.57 12.14
N VAL A 9 -0.80 2.81 12.59
CA VAL A 9 -0.50 3.11 13.99
C VAL A 9 -1.69 3.81 14.62
N ALA A 10 -2.16 3.30 15.75
CA ALA A 10 -3.15 3.98 16.59
C ALA A 10 -2.57 4.16 17.99
N GLY A 11 -2.35 5.43 18.38
CA GLY A 11 -1.59 5.74 19.59
C GLY A 11 -0.13 5.30 19.44
N ILE A 12 0.28 4.33 20.26
CA ILE A 12 1.64 3.74 20.23
C ILE A 12 1.66 2.34 19.61
N GLU A 13 0.49 1.75 19.34
CA GLU A 13 0.35 0.38 18.86
C GLU A 13 0.30 0.34 17.34
N GLY A 14 1.01 -0.62 16.76
CA GLY A 14 0.91 -0.96 15.34
C GLY A 14 -0.12 -2.06 15.12
N PHE A 15 -0.88 -1.97 14.04
CA PHE A 15 -1.86 -2.97 13.64
C PHE A 15 -1.59 -3.42 12.22
N LEU A 16 -1.57 -4.73 12.01
CA LEU A 16 -1.37 -5.33 10.70
C LEU A 16 -2.56 -5.02 9.79
N ILE A 17 -2.27 -4.60 8.56
CA ILE A 17 -3.26 -4.30 7.53
C ILE A 17 -2.91 -5.07 6.27
N ASP A 18 -3.84 -5.85 5.78
CA ASP A 18 -3.78 -6.51 4.48
C ASP A 18 -4.18 -5.52 3.40
N VAL A 19 -3.25 -5.25 2.47
CA VAL A 19 -3.50 -4.48 1.25
C VAL A 19 -3.67 -5.46 0.10
N GLU A 20 -4.92 -5.76 -0.23
CA GLU A 20 -5.27 -6.66 -1.33
C GLU A 20 -5.47 -5.84 -2.60
N VAL A 21 -4.65 -6.08 -3.61
CA VAL A 21 -4.77 -5.43 -4.93
C VAL A 21 -5.28 -6.44 -5.93
N ASP A 22 -6.45 -6.17 -6.50
CA ASP A 22 -7.05 -7.01 -7.52
C ASP A 22 -7.32 -6.20 -8.79
N VAL A 23 -6.86 -6.71 -9.93
CA VAL A 23 -7.03 -6.06 -11.23
C VAL A 23 -7.90 -6.97 -12.09
N ARG A 24 -9.06 -6.46 -12.51
CA ARG A 24 -10.08 -7.24 -13.21
C ARG A 24 -10.35 -6.67 -14.61
N PRO A 25 -10.70 -7.53 -15.59
CA PRO A 25 -11.24 -7.08 -16.86
C PRO A 25 -12.47 -6.18 -16.66
N GLY A 26 -12.63 -5.18 -17.54
CA GLY A 26 -13.74 -4.23 -17.48
C GLY A 26 -13.31 -2.81 -17.80
N LEU A 27 -14.21 -1.85 -17.55
CA LEU A 27 -13.91 -0.43 -17.75
C LEU A 27 -12.78 0.02 -16.80
N PRO A 28 -11.84 0.86 -17.27
CA PRO A 28 -10.79 1.41 -16.43
C PRO A 28 -11.38 2.11 -15.19
N GLY A 29 -10.85 1.79 -14.02
CA GLY A 29 -11.30 2.35 -12.77
C GLY A 29 -10.33 2.02 -11.65
N PHE A 30 -10.32 2.83 -10.59
CA PHE A 30 -9.55 2.55 -9.40
C PHE A 30 -10.42 2.90 -8.18
N GLU A 31 -10.68 1.88 -7.38
CA GLU A 31 -11.48 1.93 -6.17
C GLU A 31 -10.69 1.43 -4.96
N ILE A 32 -10.86 2.09 -3.81
CA ILE A 32 -10.30 1.68 -2.52
C ILE A 32 -11.46 1.46 -1.56
N VAL A 33 -11.53 0.28 -0.95
CA VAL A 33 -12.57 -0.17 -0.02
C VAL A 33 -11.94 -0.59 1.32
N GLY A 34 -12.77 -0.93 2.32
CA GLY A 34 -12.30 -1.24 3.68
C GLY A 34 -12.31 -0.05 4.65
N LEU A 35 -13.31 0.84 4.51
CA LEU A 35 -13.48 2.07 5.29
C LEU A 35 -12.26 3.04 5.24
N PRO A 36 -11.74 3.38 4.05
CA PRO A 36 -10.62 4.30 3.94
C PRO A 36 -11.03 5.73 4.29
N SER A 37 -10.13 6.45 4.96
CA SER A 37 -10.21 7.90 5.15
C SER A 37 -10.16 8.65 3.81
N LYS A 38 -10.46 9.95 3.82
CA LYS A 38 -10.36 10.80 2.62
C LYS A 38 -8.94 10.77 2.03
N THR A 39 -7.92 10.87 2.87
CA THR A 39 -6.50 10.87 2.44
C THR A 39 -6.12 9.56 1.76
N VAL A 40 -6.61 8.42 2.26
CA VAL A 40 -6.42 7.12 1.63
C VAL A 40 -7.18 7.01 0.31
N ARG A 41 -8.40 7.56 0.21
CA ARG A 41 -9.11 7.60 -1.09
C ARG A 41 -8.36 8.42 -2.14
N GLU A 42 -7.67 9.47 -1.72
CA GLU A 42 -6.80 10.29 -2.58
C GLU A 42 -5.52 9.56 -3.03
N SER A 43 -5.12 8.46 -2.36
CA SER A 43 -4.02 7.58 -2.78
C SER A 43 -4.19 7.11 -4.22
N ARG A 44 -5.43 6.96 -4.69
CA ARG A 44 -5.72 6.59 -6.09
C ARG A 44 -5.01 7.48 -7.11
N GLU A 45 -5.02 8.79 -6.91
CA GLU A 45 -4.38 9.72 -7.86
C GLU A 45 -2.85 9.74 -7.66
N ARG A 46 -2.40 9.65 -6.39
CA ARG A 46 -0.98 9.58 -6.04
C ARG A 46 -0.30 8.36 -6.62
N VAL A 47 -0.83 7.16 -6.38
CA VAL A 47 -0.32 5.89 -6.92
C VAL A 47 -0.28 5.91 -8.44
N ARG A 48 -1.38 6.29 -9.10
CA ARG A 48 -1.45 6.31 -10.57
C ARG A 48 -0.44 7.29 -11.17
N SER A 49 -0.34 8.50 -10.63
CA SER A 49 0.62 9.51 -11.08
C SER A 49 2.07 9.10 -10.79
N ALA A 50 2.33 8.57 -9.60
CA ALA A 50 3.64 8.09 -9.17
C ALA A 50 4.17 6.99 -10.08
N LEU A 51 3.36 5.95 -10.33
CA LEU A 51 3.73 4.85 -11.21
C LEU A 51 4.06 5.34 -12.62
N ARG A 52 3.19 6.19 -13.19
CA ARG A 52 3.43 6.77 -14.53
C ARG A 52 4.70 7.60 -14.58
N ASN A 53 4.92 8.46 -13.58
CA ASN A 53 6.08 9.35 -13.54
C ASN A 53 7.39 8.62 -13.22
N ALA A 54 7.30 7.42 -12.60
CA ALA A 54 8.42 6.50 -12.42
C ALA A 54 8.67 5.60 -13.66
N GLY A 55 7.93 5.78 -14.76
CA GLY A 55 8.11 5.04 -16.02
C GLY A 55 7.34 3.73 -16.11
N PHE A 56 6.51 3.39 -15.11
CA PHE A 56 5.65 2.22 -15.15
C PHE A 56 4.31 2.52 -15.83
N LYS A 57 3.66 1.48 -16.35
CA LYS A 57 2.31 1.60 -16.91
C LYS A 57 1.28 1.34 -15.82
N PHE A 58 0.27 2.21 -15.70
CA PHE A 58 -0.89 1.90 -14.88
C PHE A 58 -1.87 1.01 -15.67
N PRO A 59 -2.48 -0.05 -15.09
CA PRO A 59 -3.41 -0.91 -15.81
C PRO A 59 -4.59 -0.14 -16.43
N ALA A 60 -4.96 -0.45 -17.67
CA ALA A 60 -6.18 0.04 -18.31
C ALA A 60 -7.41 -0.81 -17.96
N GLN A 61 -7.41 -1.40 -16.77
CA GLN A 61 -8.40 -2.34 -16.22
C GLN A 61 -8.96 -1.77 -14.92
N LYS A 62 -9.99 -2.42 -14.35
CA LYS A 62 -10.49 -1.99 -13.03
C LYS A 62 -9.55 -2.50 -11.95
N VAL A 63 -8.93 -1.59 -11.20
CA VAL A 63 -8.14 -1.87 -10.00
C VAL A 63 -9.02 -1.68 -8.76
N ILE A 64 -9.10 -2.71 -7.93
CA ILE A 64 -9.79 -2.68 -6.65
C ILE A 64 -8.74 -2.93 -5.57
N VAL A 65 -8.69 -2.04 -4.59
CA VAL A 65 -7.83 -2.19 -3.42
C VAL A 65 -8.72 -2.37 -2.20
N ASN A 66 -8.57 -3.48 -1.49
CA ASN A 66 -9.22 -3.70 -0.22
C ASN A 66 -8.19 -3.55 0.92
N LEU A 67 -8.60 -2.86 1.98
CA LEU A 67 -7.79 -2.66 3.19
C LEU A 67 -8.48 -3.36 4.36
N ALA A 68 -7.91 -4.46 4.83
CA ALA A 68 -8.47 -5.29 5.90
C ALA A 68 -7.50 -5.39 7.09
N PRO A 69 -7.98 -5.61 8.33
CA PRO A 69 -9.37 -5.60 8.77
C PRO A 69 -9.94 -4.18 8.84
N ALA A 70 -11.26 -4.03 8.67
CA ALA A 70 -11.92 -2.71 8.66
C ALA A 70 -11.99 -1.99 10.03
N HIS A 71 -11.60 -2.66 11.12
CA HIS A 71 -11.78 -2.18 12.50
C HIS A 71 -10.93 -0.97 12.89
N TYR A 72 -9.73 -0.82 12.29
CA TYR A 72 -8.84 0.30 12.60
C TYR A 72 -9.00 1.45 11.61
N PRO A 73 -9.01 2.72 12.05
CA PRO A 73 -9.02 3.85 11.14
C PRO A 73 -7.76 3.83 10.26
N LYS A 74 -7.98 3.82 8.94
CA LYS A 74 -6.90 3.86 7.95
C LYS A 74 -6.68 5.30 7.53
N ASP A 75 -5.96 6.01 8.39
CA ASP A 75 -5.63 7.42 8.21
C ASP A 75 -4.23 7.60 7.62
N GLY A 76 -4.05 8.71 6.89
CA GLY A 76 -2.78 9.04 6.25
C GLY A 76 -2.60 8.40 4.87
N ALA A 77 -1.35 8.31 4.41
CA ALA A 77 -1.01 7.84 3.08
C ALA A 77 0.01 6.67 3.09
N LEU A 78 0.15 5.99 4.24
CA LEU A 78 1.06 4.86 4.46
C LEU A 78 0.89 3.71 3.46
N PHE A 79 -0.30 3.62 2.86
CA PHE A 79 -0.66 2.56 1.93
C PHE A 79 -0.28 2.87 0.46
N ASP A 80 0.21 4.06 0.15
CA ASP A 80 0.51 4.43 -1.24
C ASP A 80 1.54 3.48 -1.87
N VAL A 81 2.66 3.22 -1.18
CA VAL A 81 3.70 2.29 -1.65
C VAL A 81 3.21 0.84 -1.75
N PRO A 82 2.63 0.21 -0.71
CA PRO A 82 2.17 -1.18 -0.83
C PRO A 82 1.09 -1.36 -1.92
N ILE A 83 0.20 -0.37 -2.11
CA ILE A 83 -0.76 -0.41 -3.23
C ILE A 83 -0.03 -0.38 -4.58
N ALA A 84 0.93 0.53 -4.75
CA ALA A 84 1.70 0.63 -5.99
C ALA A 84 2.47 -0.66 -6.29
N LEU A 85 3.08 -1.27 -5.28
CA LEU A 85 3.78 -2.55 -5.42
C LEU A 85 2.82 -3.69 -5.77
N GLY A 86 1.62 -3.74 -5.18
CA GLY A 86 0.61 -4.73 -5.55
C GLY A 86 0.15 -4.59 -7.00
N VAL A 87 0.02 -3.36 -7.51
CA VAL A 87 -0.25 -3.10 -8.94
C VAL A 87 0.89 -3.60 -9.83
N LEU A 88 2.14 -3.30 -9.46
CA LEU A 88 3.33 -3.73 -10.23
C LEU A 88 3.51 -5.26 -10.20
N ALA A 89 3.21 -5.90 -9.08
CA ALA A 89 3.25 -7.34 -8.95
C ALA A 89 2.19 -8.03 -9.81
N HIS A 90 0.98 -7.49 -9.88
CA HIS A 90 -0.04 -7.98 -10.80
C HIS A 90 0.42 -7.91 -12.27
N GLN A 91 1.30 -6.95 -12.61
CA GLN A 91 1.89 -6.83 -13.94
C GLN A 91 3.14 -7.70 -14.16
N GLY A 92 3.56 -8.47 -13.15
CA GLY A 92 4.78 -9.28 -13.19
C GLY A 92 6.09 -8.50 -13.07
N VAL A 93 6.03 -7.21 -12.73
CA VAL A 93 7.23 -6.36 -12.55
C VAL A 93 7.90 -6.66 -11.22
N VAL A 94 7.12 -6.86 -10.16
CA VAL A 94 7.60 -7.22 -8.82
C VAL A 94 7.22 -8.67 -8.53
N PRO A 95 8.17 -9.56 -8.19
CA PRO A 95 7.84 -10.94 -7.83
C PRO A 95 7.05 -11.02 -6.53
N GLU A 96 5.97 -11.81 -6.49
CA GLU A 96 5.11 -11.95 -5.29
C GLU A 96 5.86 -12.43 -4.05
N ARG A 97 6.92 -13.23 -4.21
CA ARG A 97 7.78 -13.68 -3.11
C ARG A 97 8.39 -12.55 -2.29
N VAL A 98 8.47 -11.34 -2.85
CA VAL A 98 8.97 -10.16 -2.12
C VAL A 98 8.04 -9.78 -0.97
N PHE A 99 6.76 -10.15 -1.03
CA PHE A 99 5.76 -9.83 0.00
C PHE A 99 5.63 -10.91 1.08
N GLN A 100 6.44 -11.97 1.04
CA GLN A 100 6.38 -13.00 2.09
C GLN A 100 7.01 -12.47 3.38
N ASP A 101 6.28 -12.61 4.48
CA ASP A 101 6.72 -12.27 5.84
C ASP A 101 7.37 -10.88 5.94
N VAL A 102 6.78 -9.88 5.26
CA VAL A 102 7.28 -8.49 5.27
C VAL A 102 6.14 -7.49 5.41
N ILE A 103 6.36 -6.47 6.25
CA ILE A 103 5.49 -5.31 6.34
C ILE A 103 6.06 -4.18 5.49
N ILE A 104 5.25 -3.63 4.58
CA ILE A 104 5.64 -2.51 3.73
C ILE A 104 4.75 -1.31 4.02
N ALA A 105 5.35 -0.16 4.31
CA ALA A 105 4.64 1.09 4.48
C ALA A 105 5.40 2.24 3.82
N GLY A 106 4.69 3.21 3.25
CA GLY A 106 5.31 4.34 2.60
C GLY A 106 4.33 5.23 1.87
N GLU A 107 4.65 6.52 1.83
CA GLU A 107 3.87 7.53 1.11
C GLU A 107 4.46 7.81 -0.27
N LEU A 108 3.60 8.07 -1.26
CA LEU A 108 4.04 8.49 -2.59
C LEU A 108 3.68 9.95 -2.85
N SER A 109 4.63 10.68 -3.40
CA SER A 109 4.34 11.94 -4.09
C SER A 109 3.82 11.68 -5.50
N LEU A 110 3.12 12.65 -6.07
CA LEU A 110 2.69 12.59 -7.48
C LEU A 110 3.88 12.41 -8.45
N SER A 111 5.09 12.84 -8.10
CA SER A 111 6.29 12.71 -8.93
C SER A 111 6.94 11.32 -8.89
N GLY A 112 6.42 10.39 -8.07
CA GLY A 112 7.00 9.05 -7.92
C GLY A 112 8.06 8.94 -6.82
N LYS A 113 8.40 10.05 -6.13
CA LYS A 113 9.25 9.97 -4.93
C LYS A 113 8.49 9.34 -3.77
N ILE A 114 9.16 8.45 -3.05
CA ILE A 114 8.72 7.92 -1.77
C ILE A 114 9.03 8.97 -0.70
N LYS A 115 8.11 9.16 0.25
CA LYS A 115 8.24 10.12 1.36
C LYS A 115 8.31 9.39 2.70
N ARG A 116 8.92 10.05 3.71
CA ARG A 116 8.85 9.63 5.11
C ARG A 116 7.43 9.37 5.56
N ILE A 117 7.35 8.48 6.53
CA ILE A 117 6.13 8.18 7.27
C ILE A 117 6.35 8.37 8.76
N SER A 118 5.25 8.61 9.47
CA SER A 118 5.22 8.59 10.93
C SER A 118 4.95 7.17 11.45
N GLY A 119 5.25 6.92 12.72
CA GLY A 119 4.91 5.64 13.37
C GLY A 119 5.87 4.48 13.05
N VAL A 120 7.04 4.77 12.49
CA VAL A 120 8.07 3.77 12.12
C VAL A 120 8.42 2.82 13.27
N LEU A 121 8.58 3.33 14.50
CA LEU A 121 8.92 2.50 15.65
C LEU A 121 7.81 1.50 15.99
N SER A 122 6.55 1.94 15.99
CA SER A 122 5.39 1.07 16.23
C SER A 122 5.23 0.02 15.12
N LEU A 123 5.49 0.38 13.87
CA LEU A 123 5.45 -0.57 12.75
C LEU A 123 6.61 -1.57 12.81
N ALA A 124 7.80 -1.13 13.23
CA ALA A 124 8.95 -2.02 13.43
C ALA A 124 8.71 -3.00 14.57
N GLN A 125 8.09 -2.55 15.67
CA GLN A 125 7.68 -3.43 16.76
C GLN A 125 6.63 -4.45 16.28
N LEU A 126 5.61 -4.00 15.55
CA LEU A 126 4.60 -4.88 14.94
C LEU A 126 5.25 -5.95 14.05
N ALA A 127 6.20 -5.56 13.20
CA ALA A 127 6.92 -6.50 12.35
C ALA A 127 7.67 -7.55 13.19
N ALA A 128 8.37 -7.12 14.25
CA ALA A 128 9.06 -8.02 15.16
C ALA A 128 8.09 -8.99 15.86
N ASP A 129 6.93 -8.51 16.33
CA ASP A 129 5.90 -9.32 17.00
C ASP A 129 5.28 -10.36 16.06
N CYS A 130 5.13 -10.03 14.78
CA CYS A 130 4.68 -10.96 13.75
C CYS A 130 5.79 -11.90 13.23
N GLY A 131 7.05 -11.68 13.61
CA GLY A 131 8.20 -12.40 13.04
C GLY A 131 8.50 -12.01 11.58
N PHE A 132 8.06 -10.83 11.15
CA PHE A 132 8.20 -10.31 9.79
C PHE A 132 9.38 -9.35 9.66
N GLN A 133 9.89 -9.23 8.45
CA GLN A 133 10.77 -8.12 8.06
C GLN A 133 9.96 -6.84 7.85
N ILE A 134 10.64 -5.70 7.73
CA ILE A 134 9.97 -4.43 7.43
C ILE A 134 10.73 -3.65 6.35
N ILE A 135 9.99 -3.10 5.39
CA ILE A 135 10.51 -2.21 4.34
C ILE A 135 9.87 -0.84 4.52
N LEU A 136 10.72 0.17 4.71
CA LEU A 136 10.33 1.54 4.99
C LEU A 136 11.08 2.53 4.08
N PRO A 137 10.56 3.76 3.91
CA PRO A 137 11.29 4.84 3.27
C PRO A 137 12.57 5.15 4.05
N LEU A 138 13.69 5.27 3.33
CA LEU A 138 14.97 5.66 3.92
C LEU A 138 14.96 7.13 4.37
N GLU A 139 14.30 7.99 3.59
CA GLU A 139 14.21 9.43 3.77
C GLU A 139 12.85 10.01 3.38
#